data_AF-A0A963Q5D4-F1
#
_entry.id   AF-A0A963Q5D4-F1
#
_cell.length_a   1.000
_cell.length_b   1.000
_cell.length_c   1.000
_cell.angle_alpha   90.00
_cell.angle_beta   90.00
_cell.angle_gamma   90.00
#
_symmetry.space_group_name_H-M   'P 1'
#
loop_
_entity.id
_entity.type
_entity.pdbx_description
1 polymer ?
#
loop_
_entity_poly.entity_id
_entity_poly.type
_entity_poly.pdbx_seq_one_letter_code
_entity_poly.pdbx_strand_id
1 'polypeptide(L)' 'WAAFVRKYRAEMAQPEHAHAIALLARLSQSSDFSVGCYCEDENHCHRSVLRELLRANGARIDGD' A
#
# COMPACT_ATOMS: atom_id res chain seq x y z
N TRP A 1 9.61 5.97 -13.60
CA TRP A 1 9.04 5.76 -12.25
C TRP A 1 8.03 6.81 -11.80
N ALA A 2 8.37 8.10 -11.75
CA ALA A 2 7.49 9.15 -11.22
C ALA A 2 6.06 9.17 -11.85
N ALA A 3 5.95 8.94 -13.16
CA ALA A 3 4.66 8.85 -13.83
C ALA A 3 3.80 7.65 -13.33
N PHE A 4 4.43 6.50 -13.07
CA PHE A 4 3.76 5.34 -12.48
C PHE A 4 3.25 5.67 -11.08
N VAL A 5 4.10 6.23 -10.21
CA VAL A 5 3.70 6.59 -8.83
C VAL A 5 2.51 7.53 -8.83
N ARG A 6 2.50 8.55 -9.71
CA ARG A 6 1.39 9.49 -9.85
C ARG A 6 0.09 8.78 -10.26
N LYS A 7 0.15 7.93 -11.29
CA LYS A 7 -1.02 7.19 -11.78
C LYS A 7 -1.54 6.20 -10.73
N TYR A 8 -0.64 5.43 -10.12
CA TYR A 8 -0.98 4.46 -9.08
C TYR A 8 -1.66 5.11 -7.89
N ARG A 9 -1.17 6.26 -7.41
CA ARG A 9 -1.84 7.01 -6.33
C ARG A 9 -3.24 7.50 -6.72
N ALA A 10 -3.40 7.98 -7.95
CA ALA A 10 -4.71 8.43 -8.45
C ALA A 10 -5.70 7.27 -8.56
N GLU A 11 -5.24 6.09 -8.98
CA GLU A 11 -6.02 4.86 -8.97
C GLU A 11 -6.38 4.46 -7.53
N MET A 12 -5.40 4.35 -6.62
CA MET A 12 -5.65 3.96 -5.23
C MET A 12 -6.57 4.93 -4.46
N ALA A 13 -6.74 6.16 -4.93
CA ALA A 13 -7.68 7.14 -4.37
C ALA A 13 -9.13 6.90 -4.80
N GLN A 14 -9.41 6.03 -5.77
CA GLN A 14 -10.78 5.68 -6.16
C GLN A 14 -11.49 4.95 -5.01
N PRO A 15 -12.82 5.13 -4.85
CA PRO A 15 -13.56 4.67 -3.67
C PRO A 15 -13.33 3.20 -3.30
N GLU A 16 -13.35 2.30 -4.28
CA GLU A 16 -13.19 0.86 -4.02
C GLU A 16 -11.79 0.51 -3.49
N HIS A 17 -10.75 1.10 -4.07
CA HIS A 17 -9.37 0.85 -3.68
C HIS A 17 -9.03 1.51 -2.35
N ALA A 18 -9.54 2.72 -2.10
CA ALA A 18 -9.41 3.39 -0.83
C ALA A 18 -10.05 2.58 0.31
N HIS A 19 -11.23 1.99 0.10
CA HIS A 19 -11.87 1.10 1.07
C HIS A 19 -11.02 -0.15 1.34
N ALA A 20 -10.47 -0.78 0.30
CA ALA A 20 -9.59 -1.93 0.46
C ALA A 20 -8.33 -1.58 1.28
N ILE A 21 -7.69 -0.44 1.00
CA ILE A 21 -6.52 0.05 1.75
C ILE A 21 -6.88 0.30 3.21
N ALA A 22 -8.00 0.97 3.49
CA ALA A 22 -8.46 1.23 4.86
C ALA A 22 -8.76 -0.07 5.60
N LEU A 23 -9.36 -1.06 4.93
CA LEU A 23 -9.62 -2.38 5.50
C LEU A 23 -8.32 -3.10 5.88
N LEU A 24 -7.35 -3.15 4.96
CA LEU A 24 -6.04 -3.76 5.23
C LEU A 24 -5.32 -3.05 6.38
N ALA A 25 -5.34 -1.72 6.39
CA ALA A 25 -4.76 -0.93 7.48
C ALA A 25 -5.42 -1.26 8.83
N ARG A 26 -6.75 -1.38 8.87
CA ARG A 26 -7.45 -1.74 10.11
C ARG A 26 -7.16 -3.18 10.54
N LEU A 27 -7.10 -4.13 9.60
CA LEU A 27 -6.76 -5.53 9.88
C LEU A 27 -5.39 -5.67 10.53
N SER A 28 -4.42 -4.82 10.14
CA SER A 28 -3.04 -4.87 10.65
C SER A 28 -2.95 -4.58 12.15
N GLN A 29 -3.97 -3.96 12.74
CA GLN A 29 -4.01 -3.69 14.18
C GLN A 29 -4.27 -4.94 15.02
N SER A 30 -4.97 -5.93 14.44
CA SER A 30 -5.40 -7.14 15.14
C SER A 30 -4.71 -8.42 14.66
N SER A 31 -4.12 -8.40 13.46
CA SER A 31 -3.46 -9.56 12.87
C SER A 31 -2.29 -9.13 12.00
N ASP A 32 -1.20 -9.87 12.08
CA ASP A 32 -0.09 -9.71 11.16
C ASP A 32 -0.40 -10.43 9.84
N PHE A 33 -0.06 -9.79 8.72
CA PHE A 33 -0.20 -10.36 7.38
C PHE A 33 0.85 -9.76 6.46
N SER A 34 1.11 -10.46 5.35
CA SER A 34 2.07 -10.02 4.34
C SER A 34 1.38 -9.68 3.03
N VAL A 35 1.77 -8.56 2.42
CA VAL A 35 1.38 -8.18 1.06
C VAL A 35 2.62 -8.18 0.17
N GLY A 36 2.64 -9.07 -0.82
CA GLY A 36 3.72 -9.20 -1.79
C GLY A 36 3.43 -8.52 -3.13
N CYS A 37 4.49 -8.24 -3.90
CA CYS A 37 4.41 -7.98 -5.34
C CYS A 37 5.26 -9.02 -6.07
N TYR A 38 4.89 -9.35 -7.31
CA TYR A 38 5.73 -10.09 -8.26
C TYR A 38 6.49 -9.15 -9.21
N CYS A 39 6.99 -8.04 -8.66
CA CYS A 39 7.71 -7.02 -9.41
C CYS A 39 9.14 -7.53 -9.64
N GLU A 40 9.67 -7.40 -10.86
CA GLU A 40 11.02 -7.87 -11.20
C GLU A 40 12.12 -7.06 -10.50
N ASP A 41 11.95 -5.74 -10.42
CA ASP A 41 12.88 -4.82 -9.75
C ASP A 41 12.25 -4.24 -8.47
N GLU A 42 12.85 -4.52 -7.31
CA GLU A 42 12.40 -4.02 -6.02
C GLU A 42 12.48 -2.49 -5.89
N ASN A 43 13.44 -1.84 -6.58
CA ASN A 43 13.58 -0.39 -6.58
C ASN A 43 12.48 0.30 -7.41
N HIS A 44 11.83 -0.45 -8.29
CA HIS A 44 10.68 -0.02 -9.09
C HIS A 44 9.43 -0.83 -8.75
N CYS A 45 9.27 -1.16 -7.47
CA CYS A 45 8.15 -1.93 -6.95
C CYS A 45 7.07 -1.03 -6.34
N HIS A 46 5.81 -1.29 -6.69
CA HIS A 46 4.66 -0.54 -6.16
C HIS A 46 4.49 -0.70 -4.65
N ARG A 47 5.10 -1.73 -4.04
CA ARG A 47 5.04 -2.00 -2.60
C ARG A 47 5.54 -0.82 -1.76
N SER A 48 6.53 -0.06 -2.26
CA SER A 48 7.00 1.17 -1.61
C SER A 48 5.87 2.20 -1.47
N VAL A 49 5.15 2.46 -2.57
CA VAL A 49 4.00 3.37 -2.61
C VAL A 49 2.83 2.84 -1.77
N LEU A 50 2.54 1.53 -1.87
CA LEU A 50 1.48 0.89 -1.09
C LEU A 50 1.76 0.97 0.42
N ARG A 51 3.01 0.80 0.84
CA ARG A 51 3.43 0.94 2.25
C ARG A 51 3.09 2.32 2.80
N GLU A 52 3.39 3.37 2.03
CA GLU A 52 3.04 4.75 2.42
C GLU A 52 1.54 4.99 2.50
N LEU A 53 0.76 4.44 1.55
CA LEU A 53 -0.70 4.53 1.57
C LEU A 53 -1.32 3.82 2.78
N LEU A 54 -0.80 2.64 3.13
CA LEU A 54 -1.23 1.89 4.31
C LEU A 54 -0.89 2.65 5.61
N ARG A 55 0.32 3.20 5.72
CA ARG A 55 0.71 4.05 6.87
C ARG A 55 -0.18 5.28 7.01
N ALA A 56 -0.48 5.96 5.91
CA ALA A 56 -1.38 7.12 5.92
C ALA A 56 -2.80 6.76 6.39
N ASN A 57 -3.20 5.49 6.27
CA ASN A 57 -4.47 4.95 6.79
C ASN A 57 -4.34 4.30 8.18
N GLY A 58 -3.19 4.46 8.86
CA GLY A 58 -2.98 3.98 10.23
C GLY A 58 -2.65 2.48 10.34
N ALA A 59 -2.07 1.89 9.29
CA ALA A 59 -1.58 0.52 9.35
C ALA A 59 -0.40 0.39 10.33
N ARG A 60 -0.39 -0.68 11.13
CA ARG A 60 0.78 -1.12 11.91
C ARG A 60 1.68 -1.96 10.99
N ILE A 61 2.92 -1.51 10.78
CA ILE A 61 3.87 -2.21 9.91
C ILE A 61 5.13 -2.47 10.72
N ASP A 62 5.57 -3.73 10.72
CA ASP A 62 6.76 -4.14 11.48
C ASP A 62 8.04 -3.50 10.90
N GLY A 63 8.94 -3.06 11.79
CA GLY A 63 10.19 -2.38 11.44
C GLY A 63 10.12 -0.87 11.18
N ASP A 64 9.13 -0.18 11.75
CA ASP A 64 9.07 1.29 11.90
C ASP A 64 9.39 1.77 13.32
#